data_AF-A0ABD1T1Z1-F1
#
_entry.id   AF-A0ABD1T1Z1-F1
#
_cell.length_a   1.000
_cell.length_b   1.000
_cell.length_c   1.000
_cell.angle_alpha   90.00
_cell.angle_beta   90.00
_cell.angle_gamma   90.00
#
_symmetry.space_group_name_H-M   'P 1'
#
loop_
_entity.id
_entity.type
_entity.pdbx_description
1 polymer ?
#
loop_
_entity_poly.entity_id
_entity_poly.type
_entity_poly.pdbx_seq_one_letter_code
_entity_poly.pdbx_strand_id
1 'polypeptide(L)'
;MTDAERTIPYSQSPPPSDIVQNFGQLLESLEESDVEFEVEGEIFAAHKLVIAARSPVFKAQLFGAFKDQNTKCIRVEDMKAPVFKALLHYLYWYVFPDVEESFSLNSKWAKTMMS
;
A
#
# COMPACT_ATOMS: atom_id res chain seq x y z
N MET A 1 -48.95 35.45 -5.81
CA MET A 1 -48.46 34.24 -5.13
C MET A 1 -47.12 33.92 -5.75
N THR A 2 -46.04 34.31 -5.09
CA THR A 2 -44.67 34.20 -5.58
C THR A 2 -44.08 32.86 -5.16
N ASP A 3 -43.68 32.03 -6.12
CA ASP A 3 -42.83 30.88 -5.89
C ASP A 3 -41.49 31.37 -5.30
N ALA A 4 -41.24 31.01 -4.05
CA ALA A 4 -39.93 31.22 -3.44
C ALA A 4 -39.01 30.09 -3.90
N GLU A 5 -38.11 30.40 -4.83
CA GLU A 5 -36.95 29.56 -5.12
C GLU A 5 -36.19 29.33 -3.82
N ARG A 6 -36.18 28.07 -3.36
CA ARG A 6 -35.35 27.65 -2.24
C ARG A 6 -33.90 27.65 -2.71
N THR A 7 -33.16 28.71 -2.37
CA THR A 7 -31.71 28.74 -2.52
C THR A 7 -31.11 27.71 -1.56
N ILE A 8 -30.66 26.57 -2.06
CA ILE A 8 -29.88 25.61 -1.28
C ILE A 8 -28.48 26.23 -1.10
N PRO A 9 -28.01 26.51 0.14
CA PRO A 9 -26.68 27.04 0.36
C PRO A 9 -25.65 25.93 0.14
N TYR A 10 -25.29 25.68 -1.11
CA TYR A 10 -24.28 24.71 -1.51
C TYR A 10 -22.88 25.33 -1.29
N SER A 11 -22.43 25.43 -0.04
CA SER A 11 -21.05 25.85 0.25
C SER A 11 -20.54 25.32 1.58
N GLN A 12 -20.50 24.00 1.72
CA GLN A 12 -19.60 23.36 2.67
C GLN A 12 -18.77 22.33 1.90
N SER A 13 -17.45 22.57 1.79
CA SER A 13 -16.55 21.56 1.25
C SER A 13 -16.58 20.33 2.17
N PRO A 14 -16.61 19.11 1.61
CA PRO A 14 -16.56 17.91 2.44
C PRO A 14 -15.28 17.91 3.29
N PRO A 15 -15.30 17.27 4.46
CA PRO A 15 -14.08 17.11 5.26
C PRO A 15 -13.00 16.40 4.41
N PRO A 16 -11.71 16.67 4.70
CA PRO A 16 -10.61 15.96 4.05
C PRO A 16 -10.78 14.44 4.19
N SER A 17 -10.46 13.69 3.14
CA SER A 17 -10.46 12.23 3.20
C SER A 17 -9.21 11.73 3.93
N ASP A 18 -9.39 10.71 4.75
CA ASP A 18 -8.38 9.99 5.51
C ASP A 18 -8.05 8.60 4.89
N ILE A 19 -8.58 8.32 3.70
CA ILE A 19 -8.49 6.98 3.09
C ILE A 19 -7.04 6.53 2.86
N VAL A 20 -6.17 7.46 2.48
CA VAL A 20 -4.75 7.20 2.23
C VAL A 20 -4.04 6.82 3.52
N GLN A 21 -4.35 7.53 4.62
CA GLN A 21 -3.84 7.25 5.95
C GLN A 21 -4.29 5.87 6.44
N ASN A 22 -5.56 5.53 6.22
CA ASN A 22 -6.12 4.25 6.62
C ASN A 22 -5.46 3.07 5.87
N PHE A 23 -5.22 3.19 4.55
CA PHE A 23 -4.44 2.18 3.82
C PHE A 23 -2.98 2.16 4.24
N GLY A 24 -2.38 3.32 4.47
CA GLY A 24 -1.03 3.42 4.99
C GLY A 24 -0.82 2.66 6.31
N GLN A 25 -1.72 2.85 7.25
CA GLN A 25 -1.74 2.12 8.52
C GLN A 25 -1.91 0.62 8.34
N LEU A 26 -2.71 0.18 7.35
CA LEU A 26 -2.86 -1.24 7.02
C LEU A 26 -1.53 -1.87 6.55
N LEU A 27 -0.70 -1.13 5.80
CA LEU A 27 0.64 -1.59 5.44
C LEU A 27 1.58 -1.67 6.66
N GLU A 28 1.45 -0.75 7.61
CA GLU A 28 2.31 -0.72 8.80
C GLU A 28 1.94 -1.80 9.82
N SER A 29 0.65 -2.08 10.01
CA SER A 29 0.18 -3.08 10.97
C SER A 29 0.36 -4.51 10.46
N LEU A 30 0.28 -4.72 9.14
CA LEU A 30 0.29 -6.04 8.48
C LEU A 30 -0.83 -6.98 8.93
N GLU A 31 -1.82 -6.45 9.65
CA GLU A 31 -2.99 -7.19 10.15
C GLU A 31 -3.80 -7.72 8.96
N GLU A 32 -4.16 -9.01 9.01
CA GLU A 32 -4.90 -9.68 7.94
C GLU A 32 -4.18 -9.71 6.58
N SER A 33 -2.84 -9.58 6.58
CA SER A 33 -2.04 -9.82 5.38
C SER A 33 -2.23 -11.26 4.89
N ASP A 34 -2.48 -11.39 3.59
CA ASP A 34 -2.89 -12.65 2.95
C ASP A 34 -1.96 -13.08 1.80
N VAL A 35 -0.85 -12.35 1.62
CA VAL A 35 0.26 -12.66 0.70
C VAL A 35 1.60 -12.21 1.28
N GLU A 36 2.64 -12.97 0.96
CA GLU A 36 4.03 -12.62 1.17
C GLU A 36 4.75 -12.49 -0.17
N PHE A 37 5.76 -11.63 -0.23
CA PHE A 37 6.67 -11.51 -1.36
C PHE A 37 8.10 -11.74 -0.88
N GLU A 38 8.81 -12.66 -1.53
CA GLU A 38 10.25 -12.86 -1.30
C GLU A 38 11.04 -12.09 -2.35
N VAL A 39 11.87 -11.14 -1.91
CA VAL A 39 12.68 -10.27 -2.78
C VAL A 39 14.10 -10.20 -2.22
N GLU A 40 15.08 -10.69 -2.98
CA GLU A 40 16.48 -10.80 -2.53
C GLU A 40 16.65 -11.50 -1.16
N GLY A 41 15.76 -12.44 -0.83
CA GLY A 41 15.76 -13.17 0.46
C GLY A 41 15.06 -12.43 1.60
N GLU A 42 14.55 -11.22 1.40
CA GLU A 42 13.70 -10.50 2.34
C GLU A 42 12.21 -10.82 2.09
N ILE A 43 11.43 -10.95 3.17
CA ILE A 43 9.99 -11.24 3.10
C ILE A 43 9.18 -9.97 3.38
N PHE A 44 8.22 -9.68 2.48
CA PHE A 44 7.30 -8.57 2.59
C PHE A 44 5.85 -9.08 2.62
N ALA A 45 5.20 -8.98 3.78
CA ALA A 45 3.77 -9.26 3.91
C ALA A 45 2.93 -8.11 3.35
N ALA A 46 1.78 -8.43 2.72
CA ALA A 46 0.87 -7.46 2.11
C ALA A 46 -0.55 -8.02 1.95
N HIS A 47 -1.44 -7.20 1.36
CA HIS A 47 -2.85 -7.49 1.12
C HIS A 47 -3.13 -7.60 -0.37
N LYS A 48 -3.54 -8.77 -0.85
CA LYS A 48 -3.77 -9.09 -2.26
C LYS A 48 -4.70 -8.11 -2.94
N LEU A 49 -5.81 -7.77 -2.29
CA LEU A 49 -6.82 -6.90 -2.87
C LEU A 49 -6.30 -5.47 -3.06
N VAL A 50 -5.55 -4.94 -2.10
CA VAL A 50 -5.00 -3.58 -2.17
C VAL A 50 -4.03 -3.46 -3.34
N ILE A 51 -3.06 -4.37 -3.42
CA ILE A 51 -2.05 -4.34 -4.49
C ILE A 51 -2.64 -4.67 -5.88
N ALA A 52 -3.59 -5.60 -5.97
CA ALA A 52 -4.26 -5.94 -7.22
C ALA A 52 -5.18 -4.82 -7.74
N ALA A 53 -5.82 -4.07 -6.84
CA ALA A 53 -6.61 -2.90 -7.23
C ALA A 53 -5.76 -1.81 -7.89
N ARG A 54 -4.47 -1.75 -7.54
CA ARG A 54 -3.56 -0.67 -7.94
C ARG A 54 -2.55 -1.05 -9.02
N SER A 55 -2.45 -2.33 -9.36
CA SER A 55 -1.53 -2.81 -10.39
C SER A 55 -2.16 -3.96 -11.17
N PRO A 56 -2.44 -3.77 -12.48
CA PRO A 56 -2.91 -4.85 -13.34
C PRO A 56 -1.96 -6.04 -13.39
N VAL A 57 -0.64 -5.79 -13.25
CA VAL A 57 0.38 -6.84 -13.21
C VAL A 57 0.21 -7.69 -11.95
N PHE A 58 0.11 -7.08 -10.76
CA PHE A 58 -0.17 -7.82 -9.53
C PHE A 58 -1.54 -8.49 -9.57
N LYS A 59 -2.56 -7.87 -10.16
CA LYS A 59 -3.87 -8.48 -10.33
C LYS A 59 -3.79 -9.79 -11.14
N ALA A 60 -3.06 -9.77 -12.26
CA ALA A 60 -2.84 -10.97 -13.07
C ALA A 60 -2.05 -12.04 -12.31
N GLN A 61 -0.99 -11.64 -11.59
CA GLN A 61 -0.17 -12.57 -10.80
C GLN A 61 -0.96 -13.24 -9.67
N LEU A 62 -1.82 -12.48 -8.97
CA LEU A 62 -2.52 -12.93 -7.76
C LEU A 62 -3.85 -13.60 -8.04
N PHE A 63 -4.54 -13.18 -9.10
CA PHE A 63 -5.91 -13.60 -9.41
C PHE A 63 -6.09 -14.14 -10.83
N GLY A 64 -5.04 -14.17 -11.65
CA GLY A 64 -5.09 -14.65 -13.02
C GLY A 64 -5.18 -16.18 -13.14
N ALA A 65 -5.35 -16.64 -14.38
CA ALA A 65 -5.58 -18.06 -14.70
C ALA A 65 -4.40 -18.97 -14.31
N PHE A 66 -3.18 -18.42 -14.29
CA PHE A 66 -1.96 -19.14 -13.93
C PHE A 66 -1.47 -18.81 -12.51
N LYS A 67 -2.33 -18.23 -11.67
CA LYS A 67 -1.98 -18.03 -10.26
C LYS A 67 -1.65 -19.37 -9.64
N ASP A 68 -0.58 -19.42 -8.88
CA ASP A 68 -0.30 -20.60 -8.08
C ASP A 68 -1.31 -20.66 -6.93
N GLN A 69 -2.16 -21.68 -6.93
CA GLN A 69 -3.33 -21.75 -6.04
C GLN A 69 -2.93 -21.99 -4.58
N ASN A 70 -1.73 -22.50 -4.33
CA ASN A 70 -1.26 -22.86 -2.98
C ASN A 70 -0.18 -21.93 -2.43
N THR A 71 0.26 -20.95 -3.20
CA THR A 71 1.49 -20.24 -2.84
C THR A 71 1.14 -18.92 -2.17
N LYS A 72 1.32 -18.92 -0.85
CA LYS A 72 1.19 -17.73 -0.01
C LYS A 72 2.35 -16.75 -0.23
N CYS A 73 3.49 -17.21 -0.74
CA CYS A 73 4.70 -16.42 -0.97
C CYS A 73 5.07 -16.32 -2.46
N ILE A 74 5.20 -15.11 -2.99
CA ILE A 74 5.54 -14.85 -4.39
C ILE A 74 6.97 -14.37 -4.48
N ARG A 75 7.82 -15.11 -5.19
CA ARG A 75 9.21 -14.70 -5.43
C ARG A 75 9.28 -13.62 -6.51
N VAL A 76 10.00 -12.54 -6.24
CA VAL A 76 10.29 -11.45 -7.18
C VAL A 76 11.79 -11.44 -7.45
N GLU A 77 12.19 -11.82 -8.66
CA GLU A 77 13.61 -12.00 -9.03
C GLU A 77 14.24 -10.73 -9.64
N ASP A 78 13.44 -9.91 -10.32
CA ASP A 78 13.93 -8.77 -11.11
C ASP A 78 13.86 -7.43 -10.36
N MET A 79 13.88 -7.45 -9.02
CA MET A 79 13.76 -6.24 -8.22
C MET A 79 14.61 -6.31 -6.96
N LYS A 80 15.23 -5.16 -6.60
CA LYS A 80 15.94 -5.03 -5.34
C LYS A 80 14.96 -4.84 -4.18
N ALA A 81 15.26 -5.40 -3.01
CA ALA A 81 14.41 -5.29 -1.82
C ALA A 81 14.02 -3.84 -1.45
N PRO A 82 14.94 -2.85 -1.43
CA PRO A 82 14.59 -1.45 -1.16
C PRO A 82 13.63 -0.83 -2.19
N VAL A 83 13.75 -1.23 -3.45
CA VAL A 83 12.88 -0.75 -4.54
C VAL A 83 11.49 -1.35 -4.37
N PHE A 84 11.40 -2.63 -4.01
CA PHE A 84 10.13 -3.29 -3.74
C PHE A 84 9.41 -2.70 -2.52
N LYS A 85 10.16 -2.38 -1.46
CA LYS A 85 9.64 -1.68 -0.28
C LYS A 85 9.06 -0.31 -0.64
N ALA A 86 9.77 0.48 -1.45
CA ALA A 86 9.27 1.77 -1.93
C ALA A 86 8.03 1.63 -2.82
N LEU A 87 7.98 0.59 -3.67
CA LEU A 87 6.81 0.25 -4.47
C LEU A 87 5.60 -0.08 -3.58
N LEU A 88 5.76 -0.95 -2.58
CA LEU A 88 4.68 -1.24 -1.62
C LEU A 88 4.21 0.05 -0.93
N HIS A 89 5.13 0.88 -0.46
CA HIS A 89 4.76 2.16 0.15
C HIS A 89 3.93 3.04 -0.80
N TYR A 90 4.34 3.15 -2.07
CA TYR A 90 3.58 3.89 -3.09
C TYR A 90 2.19 3.29 -3.33
N LEU A 91 2.04 1.96 -3.33
CA LEU A 91 0.74 1.32 -3.51
C LEU A 91 -0.22 1.65 -2.36
N TYR A 92 0.23 1.77 -1.12
CA TYR A 92 -0.67 2.05 0.01
C TYR A 92 -0.84 3.55 0.27
N TRP A 93 0.23 4.33 0.21
CA TRP A 93 0.24 5.76 0.54
C TRP A 93 0.03 6.68 -0.66
N TYR A 94 0.11 6.18 -1.90
CA TYR A 94 0.12 6.99 -3.13
C TYR A 94 1.22 8.09 -3.15
N VAL A 95 2.23 7.93 -2.29
CA VAL A 95 3.38 8.83 -2.15
C VAL A 95 4.63 7.96 -2.12
N PHE A 96 5.62 8.31 -2.95
CA PHE A 96 6.93 7.70 -2.85
C PHE A 96 7.63 8.22 -1.60
N PRO A 97 8.14 7.36 -0.72
CA PRO A 97 9.02 7.82 0.35
C PRO A 97 10.22 8.50 -0.30
N ASP A 98 10.73 9.58 0.30
CA ASP A 98 12.00 10.15 -0.14
C ASP A 98 13.03 9.02 -0.14
N VAL A 99 13.69 8.82 -1.29
CA VAL A 99 14.48 7.60 -1.52
C VAL A 99 15.56 7.46 -0.45
N GLU A 100 16.13 8.57 0.03
CA GLU A 100 17.06 8.64 1.17
C GLU A 100 16.45 8.19 2.51
N GLU A 101 15.17 8.49 2.74
CA GLU A 101 14.44 8.03 3.93
C GLU A 101 14.10 6.54 3.87
N SER A 102 13.88 6.00 2.67
CA SER A 102 13.68 4.55 2.45
C SER A 102 14.94 3.73 2.77
N PHE A 103 16.13 4.25 2.44
CA PHE A 103 17.41 3.70 2.88
C PHE A 103 17.63 3.90 4.38
N SER A 104 17.13 5.00 4.96
CA SER A 104 17.14 5.31 6.39
C SER A 104 16.12 4.53 7.22
N LEU A 105 15.08 3.93 6.63
CA LEU A 105 14.14 3.07 7.35
C LEU A 105 14.81 1.76 7.84
N ASN A 106 16.00 1.46 7.32
CA ASN A 106 16.94 0.51 7.94
C ASN A 106 17.55 1.05 9.26
N SER A 107 17.06 2.17 9.80
CA SER A 107 17.41 2.70 11.12
C SER A 107 16.29 2.60 12.16
N LYS A 108 15.06 2.22 11.79
CA LYS A 108 14.00 2.03 12.80
C LYS A 108 14.35 0.88 13.75
N TRP A 109 14.99 -0.19 13.26
CA TRP A 109 15.56 -1.24 14.12
C TRP A 109 16.84 -0.79 14.84
N ALA A 110 17.62 0.13 14.27
CA ALA A 110 18.82 0.68 14.89
C ALA A 110 18.50 1.57 16.11
N LYS A 111 17.36 2.28 16.12
CA LYS A 111 16.89 3.04 17.29
C LYS A 111 16.42 2.14 18.44
N THR A 112 15.88 0.96 18.13
CA THR A 112 15.43 -0.04 19.14
C THR A 112 16.60 -0.79 19.79
N MET A 113 17.77 -0.88 19.15
CA MET A 113 18.96 -1.54 19.69
C MET A 113 19.89 -0.62 20.51
N MET A 114 19.67 0.69 20.47
CA MET A 114 20.49 1.70 21.17
C MET A 114 19.72 2.43 22.28
N SER A 115 18.56 1.90 22.69
CA SER A 115 17.83 2.24 23.91
C SER A 115 17.83 1.05 24.86
#